data_AF-A0A9W9K8K1-F1
#
_entry.id   AF-A0A9W9K8K1-F1
#
_cell.length_a   1.000
_cell.length_b   1.000
_cell.length_c   1.000
_cell.angle_alpha   90.00
_cell.angle_beta   90.00
_cell.angle_gamma   90.00
#
_symmetry.space_group_name_H-M   'P 1'
#
loop_
_entity.id
_entity.type
_entity.pdbx_description
1 polymer ?
#
loop_
_entity_poly.entity_id
_entity_poly.type
_entity_poly.pdbx_seq_one_letter_code
_entity_poly.pdbx_strand_id
1 'polypeptide(L)'
;MNIKLLAILSSLASIAAADCDQNTLTRCNWHGSSPDCGNDGRAVGYTDGTWTLTATTQYKDHTDLMEAHAISEDCYNDYGAGCWGGYKRLWFKRIMMFYAVG
;
A
#
# COMPACT_ATOMS: atom_id res chain seq x y z
N MET A 1 -17.32 -13.44 50.82
CA MET A 1 -16.42 -12.29 50.57
C MET A 1 -16.25 -12.20 49.05
N ASN A 2 -16.86 -11.20 48.41
CA ASN A 2 -17.03 -11.14 46.96
C ASN A 2 -15.88 -10.34 46.32
N ILE A 3 -15.00 -10.99 45.57
CA ILE A 3 -13.96 -10.30 44.79
C ILE A 3 -14.50 -10.10 43.38
N LYS A 4 -14.90 -8.87 43.05
CA LYS A 4 -15.29 -8.48 41.70
C LYS A 4 -14.02 -8.32 40.86
N LEU A 5 -13.83 -9.22 39.90
CA LEU A 5 -12.76 -9.20 38.92
C LEU A 5 -12.97 -7.98 37.99
N LEU A 6 -12.07 -7.00 38.05
CA LEU A 6 -12.02 -5.89 37.09
C LEU A 6 -11.23 -6.38 35.87
N ALA A 7 -11.92 -6.63 34.77
CA ALA A 7 -11.30 -6.89 33.47
C ALA A 7 -10.77 -5.56 32.93
N ILE A 8 -9.44 -5.41 32.91
CA ILE A 8 -8.76 -4.26 32.32
C ILE A 8 -8.77 -4.50 30.81
N LEU A 9 -9.59 -3.74 30.08
CA LEU A 9 -9.63 -3.74 28.62
C LEU A 9 -8.36 -3.07 28.09
N SER A 10 -7.33 -3.87 27.81
CA SER A 10 -6.13 -3.44 27.12
C SER A 10 -6.46 -3.24 25.63
N SER A 11 -6.77 -2.00 25.24
CA SER A 11 -6.92 -1.62 23.84
C SER A 11 -5.56 -1.73 23.14
N LEU A 12 -5.31 -2.86 22.48
CA LEU A 12 -4.21 -3.00 21.53
C LEU A 12 -4.54 -2.11 20.32
N ALA A 13 -4.09 -0.86 20.35
CA ALA A 13 -4.05 -0.03 19.16
C ALA A 13 -2.97 -0.62 18.24
N SER A 14 -3.37 -1.47 17.31
CA SER A 14 -2.51 -1.92 16.22
C SER A 14 -2.14 -0.69 15.39
N ILE A 15 -0.98 -0.11 15.68
CA ILE A 15 -0.27 0.75 14.72
C ILE A 15 0.17 -0.18 13.60
N ALA A 16 -0.71 -0.36 12.62
CA ALA A 16 -0.37 -1.00 11.36
C ALA A 16 0.61 -0.08 10.63
N ALA A 17 1.89 -0.20 10.93
CA ALA A 17 2.92 0.09 9.94
C ALA A 17 2.51 -0.69 8.70
N ALA A 18 2.33 -0.01 7.58
CA ALA A 18 2.01 -0.63 6.30
C ALA A 18 3.27 -1.35 5.81
N ASP A 19 3.63 -2.43 6.51
CA ASP A 19 4.53 -3.43 5.99
C ASP A 19 3.78 -4.06 4.82
N CYS A 20 4.28 -3.82 3.62
CA CYS A 20 3.76 -4.47 2.43
C CYS A 20 4.27 -5.90 2.50
N ASP A 21 3.64 -6.71 3.34
CA ASP A 21 4.01 -8.09 3.55
C ASP A 21 3.91 -8.79 2.19
N GLN A 22 5.07 -9.14 1.64
CA GLN A 22 5.21 -9.77 0.33
C GLN A 22 4.51 -11.14 0.25
N ASN A 23 3.93 -11.62 1.35
CA ASN A 23 3.30 -12.92 1.46
C ASN A 23 1.76 -12.92 1.47
N THR A 24 1.10 -11.76 1.30
CA THR A 24 -0.38 -11.68 1.35
C THR A 24 -1.01 -10.98 0.13
N LEU A 25 -0.87 -11.58 -1.06
CA LEU A 25 -1.70 -11.30 -2.25
C LEU A 25 -1.98 -9.81 -2.52
N THR A 26 -0.94 -8.98 -2.40
CA THR A 26 -0.99 -7.55 -2.67
C THR A 26 -0.90 -7.35 -4.18
N ARG A 27 -2.04 -7.33 -4.87
CA ARG A 27 -2.03 -6.98 -6.31
C ARG A 27 -1.45 -5.57 -6.44
N CYS A 28 -0.42 -5.43 -7.26
CA CYS A 28 0.10 -4.14 -7.68
C CYS A 28 -1.02 -3.40 -8.42
N ASN A 29 -1.30 -2.16 -8.04
CA ASN A 29 -2.29 -1.34 -8.73
C ASN A 29 -1.66 0.01 -9.08
N TRP A 30 -1.15 0.08 -10.30
CA TRP A 30 -0.63 1.32 -10.85
C TRP A 30 -1.77 2.20 -11.37
N HIS A 31 -1.95 3.34 -10.71
CA HIS A 31 -2.94 4.35 -11.09
C HIS A 31 -2.30 5.42 -11.97
N GLY A 32 -2.90 5.67 -13.14
CA GLY A 32 -2.44 6.62 -14.15
C GLY A 32 -2.42 5.96 -15.52
N SER A 33 -3.39 6.29 -16.36
CA SER A 33 -3.51 5.73 -17.72
C SER A 33 -2.62 6.50 -18.68
N SER A 34 -1.71 5.79 -19.36
CA SER A 34 -0.87 6.41 -20.38
C SER A 34 -1.70 6.85 -21.60
N PRO A 35 -1.29 7.91 -22.33
CA PRO A 35 -0.04 8.66 -22.17
C PRO A 35 -0.11 9.80 -21.13
N ASP A 36 -1.29 10.29 -20.76
CA ASP A 36 -1.46 11.33 -19.73
C ASP A 36 -1.99 10.70 -18.43
N CYS A 37 -1.06 10.43 -17.52
CA CYS A 37 -1.35 9.74 -16.26
C CYS A 37 -1.97 10.64 -15.18
N GLY A 38 -1.97 11.96 -15.41
CA GLY A 38 -2.39 12.96 -14.43
C GLY A 38 -1.52 13.01 -13.18
N ASN A 39 -1.98 13.76 -12.18
CA ASN A 39 -1.38 13.89 -10.85
C ASN A 39 -2.45 14.26 -9.81
N ASP A 40 -2.19 14.02 -8.54
CA ASP A 40 -3.10 14.39 -7.44
C ASP A 40 -2.38 14.95 -6.20
N GLY A 41 -1.04 15.03 -6.22
CA GLY A 41 -0.24 15.57 -5.13
C GLY A 41 -0.27 14.77 -3.82
N ARG A 42 -0.83 13.55 -3.81
CA ARG A 42 -0.89 12.73 -2.60
C ARG A 42 0.50 12.22 -2.24
N ALA A 43 0.87 12.38 -0.97
CA ALA A 43 2.14 11.88 -0.47
C ALA A 43 2.13 10.36 -0.29
N VAL A 44 3.29 9.72 -0.46
CA VAL A 44 3.49 8.32 -0.08
C VAL A 44 3.11 8.12 1.40
N GLY A 45 2.40 7.03 1.69
CA GLY A 45 1.80 6.73 3.00
C GLY A 45 0.35 7.22 3.13
N TYR A 46 -0.17 8.00 2.18
CA TYR A 46 -1.58 8.38 2.18
C TYR A 46 -2.47 7.14 2.09
N THR A 47 -3.55 7.12 2.88
CA THR A 47 -4.51 6.01 2.93
C THR A 47 -5.89 6.46 2.47
N ASP A 48 -6.55 5.61 1.67
CA ASP A 48 -7.93 5.78 1.19
C ASP A 48 -8.70 4.48 1.44
N GLY A 49 -9.35 4.40 2.60
CA GLY A 49 -10.04 3.19 3.05
C GLY A 49 -9.07 2.01 3.22
N THR A 50 -9.20 1.01 2.35
CA THR A 50 -8.32 -0.17 2.35
C THR A 50 -7.07 0.01 1.49
N TRP A 51 -6.94 1.15 0.80
CA TRP A 51 -5.82 1.43 -0.08
C TRP A 51 -4.78 2.31 0.60
N THR A 52 -3.50 2.04 0.30
CA THR A 52 -2.37 2.86 0.72
C THR A 52 -1.51 3.18 -0.48
N LEU A 53 -1.18 4.46 -0.67
CA LEU A 53 -0.22 4.91 -1.67
C LEU A 53 1.20 4.61 -1.18
N THR A 54 1.94 3.77 -1.90
CA THR A 54 3.23 3.25 -1.42
C THR A 54 4.42 3.67 -2.26
N ALA A 55 4.21 3.93 -3.54
CA ALA A 55 5.23 4.49 -4.41
C ALA A 55 4.62 5.41 -5.46
N THR A 56 5.43 6.33 -5.98
CA THR A 56 5.05 7.16 -7.12
C THR A 56 6.22 7.26 -8.08
N THR A 57 5.94 7.39 -9.38
CA THR A 57 6.98 7.64 -10.37
C THR A 57 7.21 9.13 -10.66
N GLN A 58 6.87 10.00 -9.70
CA GLN A 58 6.95 11.45 -9.89
C GLN A 58 8.39 11.95 -9.97
N TYR A 59 9.28 11.35 -9.17
CA TYR A 59 10.67 11.79 -9.00
C TYR A 59 11.69 10.69 -9.29
N LYS A 60 11.22 9.45 -9.44
CA LYS A 60 11.99 8.23 -9.68
C LYS A 60 11.21 7.42 -10.70
N ASP A 61 11.88 6.73 -11.62
CA ASP A 61 11.15 5.79 -12.47
C ASP A 61 10.92 4.44 -11.76
N HIS A 62 10.19 3.54 -12.40
CA HIS A 62 9.92 2.21 -11.85
C HIS A 62 11.19 1.36 -11.67
N THR A 63 12.26 1.58 -12.44
CA THR A 63 13.55 0.91 -12.28
C THR A 63 14.26 1.41 -11.02
N ASP A 64 14.32 2.72 -10.81
CA ASP A 64 14.87 3.31 -9.59
C ASP A 64 14.12 2.83 -8.33
N LEU A 65 12.79 2.66 -8.44
CA LEU A 65 11.96 2.13 -7.36
C LEU A 65 12.26 0.65 -7.08
N MET A 66 12.55 -0.15 -8.11
CA MET A 66 12.98 -1.54 -7.96
C MET A 66 14.34 -1.62 -7.26
N GLU A 67 15.32 -0.86 -7.75
CA GLU A 67 16.69 -0.87 -7.20
C GLU A 67 16.72 -0.39 -5.73
N ALA A 68 15.82 0.52 -5.37
CA ALA A 68 15.64 0.97 -3.99
C ALA A 68 14.83 0.00 -3.11
N HIS A 69 14.41 -1.16 -3.64
CA HIS A 69 13.51 -2.12 -3.00
C HIS A 69 12.18 -1.49 -2.51
N ALA A 70 11.72 -0.42 -3.18
CA ALA A 70 10.46 0.25 -2.87
C ALA A 70 9.24 -0.42 -3.54
N ILE A 71 9.47 -1.26 -4.55
CA ILE A 71 8.47 -2.09 -5.22
C ILE A 71 9.00 -3.51 -5.41
N SER A 72 8.10 -4.49 -5.57
CA SER A 72 8.47 -5.88 -5.89
C SER A 72 8.71 -6.08 -7.39
N GLU A 73 9.32 -7.22 -7.74
CA GLU A 73 9.50 -7.67 -9.13
C GLU A 73 8.18 -7.77 -9.90
N ASP A 74 7.14 -8.30 -9.26
CA ASP A 74 5.82 -8.34 -9.86
C ASP A 74 5.28 -6.94 -10.17
N CYS A 75 5.45 -5.97 -9.27
CA CYS A 75 4.99 -4.59 -9.49
C CYS A 75 5.80 -3.87 -10.57
N TYR A 76 7.09 -4.17 -10.69
CA TYR A 76 7.92 -3.66 -11.77
C TYR A 76 7.43 -4.19 -13.13
N ASN A 77 7.18 -5.49 -13.23
CA ASN A 77 6.69 -6.11 -14.46
C ASN A 77 5.26 -5.67 -14.82
N ASP A 78 4.41 -5.37 -13.82
CA ASP A 78 3.02 -4.90 -14.02
C ASP A 78 2.92 -3.38 -14.35
N TYR A 79 4.03 -2.64 -14.31
CA TYR A 79 4.04 -1.17 -14.52
C TYR A 79 3.40 -0.73 -15.86
N GLY A 80 3.55 -1.55 -16.90
CA GLY A 80 3.03 -1.27 -18.23
C GLY A 80 3.72 -0.08 -18.91
N ALA A 81 2.98 0.62 -19.77
CA ALA A 81 3.53 1.75 -20.52
C ALA A 81 3.80 2.97 -19.62
N GLY A 82 4.91 3.67 -19.87
CA GLY A 82 5.24 4.94 -19.21
C GLY A 82 4.26 6.08 -19.54
N CYS A 83 4.40 7.19 -18.83
CA CYS A 83 3.60 8.40 -19.02
C CYS A 83 4.40 9.42 -19.83
N TRP A 84 3.76 10.12 -20.77
CA TRP A 84 4.33 11.31 -21.41
C TRP A 84 4.10 12.56 -20.56
N GLY A 85 2.98 12.59 -19.82
CA GLY A 85 2.65 13.63 -18.86
C GLY A 85 2.16 13.02 -17.54
N GLY A 86 2.54 13.65 -16.42
CA GLY A 86 2.21 13.16 -15.09
C GLY A 86 3.07 11.98 -14.64
N TYR A 87 2.54 11.18 -13.70
CA TYR A 87 3.25 10.03 -13.13
C TYR A 87 2.26 8.95 -12.67
N LYS A 88 2.74 7.70 -12.54
CA LYS A 88 1.94 6.63 -11.97
C LYS A 88 2.08 6.60 -10.44
N ARG A 89 1.02 6.14 -9.79
CA ARG A 89 0.94 5.97 -8.34
C ARG A 89 0.67 4.50 -8.04
N LEU A 90 1.53 3.85 -7.27
CA LEU A 90 1.33 2.48 -6.85
C LEU A 90 0.48 2.46 -5.59
N TRP A 91 -0.68 1.84 -5.69
CA TRP A 91 -1.57 1.63 -4.57
C TRP A 91 -1.58 0.16 -4.18
N PHE A 92 -1.50 -0.08 -2.88
CA PHE A 92 -1.69 -1.40 -2.31
C PHE A 92 -2.99 -1.46 -1.54
N LYS A 93 -3.73 -2.55 -1.75
CA LYS A 93 -4.94 -2.84 -0.99
C LYS A 93 -4.57 -3.71 0.21
N ARG A 94 -4.78 -3.21 1.41
CA ARG A 94 -4.81 -4.04 2.61
C ARG A 94 -6.02 -4.96 2.54
N ILE A 95 -5.78 -6.24 2.29
CA ILE A 95 -6.76 -7.27 2.55
C ILE A 95 -6.72 -7.48 4.06
N MET A 96 -7.72 -6.97 4.79
CA MET A 96 -7.99 -7.51 6.12
C MET A 96 -8.34 -8.98 5.92
N MET A 97 -7.35 -9.87 6.09
CA MET A 97 -7.62 -11.28 6.32
C MET A 97 -8.37 -11.36 7.64
N PHE A 98 -9.70 -11.30 7.56
CA PHE A 98 -10.54 -11.89 8.58
C PHE A 98 -10.20 -13.38 8.56
N TYR A 99 -9.25 -13.79 9.39
CA TYR A 99 -9.18 -15.18 9.79
C TYR A 99 -10.54 -15.47 10.43
N ALA A 100 -11.42 -16.13 9.68
CA ALA A 100 -12.61 -16.76 10.23
C ALA A 100 -12.11 -17.83 11.19
N VAL A 101 -11.96 -17.46 12.45
CA VAL A 101 -11.85 -18.41 13.56
C VAL A 101 -13.21 -19.06 13.70
N GLY A 102 -13.43 -20.11 12.90
CA GLY A 102 -14.49 -21.09 13.11
C GLY A 102 -14.11 -22.06 14.21
#